data_AF-A0A963FQ70-F1
#
_entry.id   AF-A0A963FQ70-F1
#
_cell.length_a   1.000
_cell.length_b   1.000
_cell.length_c   1.000
_cell.angle_alpha   90.00
_cell.angle_beta   90.00
_cell.angle_gamma   90.00
#
_symmetry.space_group_name_H-M   'P 1'
#
loop_
_entity.id
_entity.type
_entity.pdbx_description
1 polymer ?
#
loop_
_entity_poly.entity_id
_entity_poly.type
_entity_poly.pdbx_seq_one_letter_code
_entity_poly.pdbx_strand_id
1 'polypeptide(L)'
;MNLTFLIILAGFVALALWLVSLLRSVGRPAAPASAPFDWQDCPYRCVSIRRPGRSCEAVRALAGKRYLPDEAPRLPLETCDEAFCSCGFRRHRDRRSHDRRNAFDPRTTCWTADQDERRSLRRGRRRED
;
A
#
# COMPACT_ATOMS: atom_id res chain seq x y z
N MET A 1 -28.29 41.93 -37.33
CA MET A 1 -29.16 40.83 -36.84
C MET A 1 -28.38 39.57 -36.47
N ASN A 2 -27.10 39.68 -36.04
CA ASN A 2 -26.20 38.52 -35.96
C ASN A 2 -25.55 38.35 -34.56
N LEU A 3 -25.44 39.42 -33.77
CA LEU A 3 -24.78 39.37 -32.45
C LEU A 3 -25.62 38.66 -31.39
N THR A 4 -26.94 38.87 -31.41
CA THR A 4 -27.88 38.24 -30.46
C THR A 4 -27.95 36.72 -30.66
N PHE A 5 -27.94 36.25 -31.91
CA PHE A 5 -27.89 34.82 -32.23
C PHE A 5 -26.59 34.17 -31.75
N LEU A 6 -25.45 34.86 -31.85
CA LEU A 6 -24.16 34.35 -31.36
C LEU A 6 -24.14 34.24 -29.82
N ILE A 7 -24.73 35.21 -29.10
CA ILE A 7 -24.81 35.17 -27.63
C ILE A 7 -25.71 34.03 -27.16
N ILE A 8 -26.86 33.84 -27.83
CA ILE A 8 -27.79 32.75 -27.50
C ILE A 8 -27.13 31.39 -27.77
N LEU A 9 -26.49 31.21 -28.94
CA LEU A 9 -25.77 29.98 -29.29
C LEU A 9 -24.67 29.67 -28.27
N ALA A 10 -23.86 30.66 -27.89
CA ALA A 10 -22.79 30.49 -26.90
C ALA A 10 -23.34 30.09 -25.52
N GLY A 11 -24.47 30.67 -25.11
CA GLY A 11 -25.15 30.31 -23.86
C GLY A 11 -25.65 28.86 -23.84
N PHE A 12 -26.27 28.40 -24.93
CA PHE A 12 -26.70 27.00 -25.07
C PHE A 12 -25.52 26.03 -25.07
N VAL A 13 -24.43 26.37 -25.74
CA VAL A 13 -23.20 25.56 -25.75
C VAL A 13 -22.59 25.49 -24.35
N ALA A 14 -22.49 26.62 -23.64
CA ALA A 14 -21.99 26.64 -22.26
C ALA A 14 -22.87 25.82 -21.30
N LEU A 15 -24.20 25.92 -21.43
CA LEU A 15 -25.15 25.15 -20.64
C LEU A 15 -25.03 23.64 -20.93
N ALA A 16 -24.89 23.25 -22.20
CA ALA A 16 -24.70 21.86 -22.59
C ALA A 16 -23.36 21.30 -22.06
N LEU A 17 -22.27 22.07 -22.17
CA LEU A 17 -20.97 21.68 -21.61
C LEU A 17 -21.01 21.55 -20.08
N TRP A 18 -21.72 22.45 -19.40
CA TRP A 18 -21.91 22.38 -17.95
C TRP A 18 -22.74 21.15 -17.55
N LEU A 19 -23.84 20.87 -18.26
CA LEU A 19 -24.68 19.70 -18.02
C LEU A 19 -23.91 18.38 -18.23
N VAL A 20 -23.12 18.29 -19.31
CA VAL A 20 -22.25 17.13 -19.58
C VAL A 20 -21.16 16.98 -18.52
N SER A 21 -20.56 18.09 -18.06
CA SER A 21 -19.57 18.08 -16.98
C SER A 21 -20.17 17.56 -15.67
N LEU A 22 -21.39 17.98 -15.33
CA LEU A 22 -22.10 17.50 -14.16
C LEU A 22 -22.43 16.00 -14.26
N LEU A 23 -22.93 15.54 -15.41
CA LEU A 23 -23.21 14.13 -15.66
C LEU A 23 -21.93 13.26 -15.56
N ARG A 24 -20.79 13.78 -16.03
CA ARG A 24 -19.47 13.13 -15.88
C ARG A 24 -18.96 13.06 -14.44
N SER A 25 -19.30 14.04 -13.61
CA SER A 25 -18.88 14.07 -12.20
C SER A 25 -19.58 13.00 -11.36
N VAL A 26 -20.87 12.76 -11.62
CA VAL A 26 -21.69 11.74 -10.94
C VAL A 26 -21.27 10.32 -11.36
N GLY A 27 -20.72 10.17 -12.57
CA GLY A 27 -20.32 8.88 -13.14
C GLY A 27 -18.86 8.47 -12.91
N ARG A 28 -18.06 9.15 -12.08
CA ARG A 28 -16.71 8.65 -11.76
C ARG A 28 -16.87 7.34 -10.97
N PRO A 29 -16.55 6.17 -11.55
CA PRO A 29 -16.59 4.95 -10.77
C PRO A 29 -15.60 5.13 -9.61
N ALA A 30 -16.08 4.92 -8.39
CA ALA A 30 -15.20 4.78 -7.25
C ALA A 30 -14.13 3.76 -7.65
N ALA A 31 -12.85 4.14 -7.51
CA ALA A 31 -11.73 3.26 -7.85
C ALA A 31 -12.05 1.85 -7.31
N PRO A 32 -11.93 0.80 -8.14
CA PRO A 32 -12.39 -0.53 -7.74
C PRO A 32 -11.75 -0.84 -6.40
N ALA A 33 -12.59 -0.99 -5.37
CA ALA A 33 -12.16 -1.53 -4.10
C ALA A 33 -11.46 -2.83 -4.45
N SER A 34 -10.16 -2.89 -4.20
CA SER A 34 -9.30 -4.01 -4.59
C SER A 34 -10.06 -5.32 -4.37
N ALA A 35 -10.14 -6.17 -5.40
CA ALA A 35 -10.85 -7.45 -5.35
C ALA A 35 -10.63 -8.14 -3.98
N PRO A 36 -11.67 -8.78 -3.41
CA PRO A 36 -11.57 -9.40 -2.10
C PRO A 36 -10.36 -10.33 -2.09
N PHE A 37 -9.35 -9.93 -1.31
CA PHE A 37 -8.09 -10.63 -1.23
C PHE A 37 -8.22 -11.69 -0.17
N ASP A 38 -7.96 -12.94 -0.55
CA ASP A 38 -7.94 -14.03 0.40
C ASP A 38 -6.71 -13.88 1.32
N TRP A 39 -6.99 -13.69 2.60
CA TRP A 39 -5.96 -13.51 3.61
C TRP A 39 -5.37 -14.86 4.06
N GLN A 40 -6.02 -15.97 3.71
CA GLN A 40 -5.58 -17.33 4.02
C GLN A 40 -4.31 -17.69 3.23
N ASP A 41 -4.16 -17.18 2.00
CA ASP A 41 -3.03 -17.52 1.11
C ASP A 41 -1.74 -16.72 1.37
N CYS A 42 -1.69 -15.92 2.43
CA CYS A 42 -0.51 -15.14 2.81
C CYS A 42 0.16 -15.69 4.08
N PRO A 43 1.11 -16.63 3.95
CA PRO A 43 1.81 -17.21 5.10
C PRO A 43 2.59 -16.14 5.88
N TYR A 44 3.19 -15.18 5.17
CA TYR A 44 3.98 -14.09 5.76
C TYR A 44 3.21 -12.77 5.82
N ARG A 45 1.88 -12.81 5.99
CA ARG A 45 1.09 -11.59 6.28
C ARG A 45 1.59 -10.94 7.57
N CYS A 46 1.44 -9.63 7.68
CA CYS A 46 1.84 -8.92 8.89
C CYS A 46 0.72 -8.05 9.46
N VAL A 47 0.78 -7.81 10.76
CA VAL A 47 -0.15 -6.95 11.50
C VAL A 47 0.63 -5.81 12.13
N SER A 48 0.03 -4.62 12.12
CA SER A 48 0.54 -3.46 12.86
C SER A 48 -0.54 -2.98 13.81
N ILE A 49 -0.16 -2.48 14.97
CA ILE A 49 -1.14 -1.90 15.90
C ILE A 49 -1.63 -0.55 15.33
N ARG A 50 -2.95 -0.45 15.14
CA ARG A 50 -3.67 0.76 14.74
C ARG A 50 -3.85 1.65 15.97
N ARG A 51 -3.40 2.89 15.85
CA ARG A 51 -3.63 3.97 16.81
C ARG A 51 -4.88 4.76 16.41
N PRO A 52 -5.99 4.65 17.14
CA PRO A 52 -7.08 5.63 17.04
C PRO A 52 -6.63 6.97 17.66
N GLY A 53 -7.45 8.01 17.50
CA GLY A 53 -7.11 9.38 17.96
C GLY A 53 -6.73 9.48 19.44
N ARG A 54 -7.34 8.66 20.32
CA ARG A 54 -6.89 8.42 21.69
C ARG A 54 -6.20 7.07 21.78
N SER A 55 -4.87 7.06 21.74
CA SER A 55 -4.06 5.85 21.87
C SER A 55 -3.20 5.90 23.12
N CYS A 56 -3.15 4.76 23.82
CA CYS A 56 -2.34 4.53 25.01
C CYS A 56 -0.85 4.66 24.71
N GLU A 57 -0.06 5.02 25.73
CA GLU A 57 1.37 5.28 25.60
C GLU A 57 2.12 4.03 25.12
N ALA A 58 1.71 2.87 25.62
CA ALA A 58 2.23 1.56 25.20
C ALA A 58 2.17 1.34 23.68
N VAL A 59 1.05 1.72 23.05
CA VAL A 59 0.92 1.59 21.59
C VAL A 59 1.74 2.65 20.85
N ARG A 60 1.98 3.82 21.44
CA ARG A 60 2.89 4.82 20.84
C ARG A 60 4.32 4.30 20.77
N ALA A 61 4.78 3.60 21.80
CA ALA A 61 6.11 2.97 21.83
C ALA A 61 6.27 1.84 20.78
N LEU A 62 5.17 1.18 20.42
CA LEU A 62 5.15 0.12 19.39
C LEU A 62 4.81 0.63 17.98
N ALA A 63 4.70 1.95 17.80
CA ALA A 63 4.35 2.54 16.52
C ALA A 63 5.37 2.20 15.42
N GLY A 64 4.87 1.96 14.21
CA GLY A 64 5.71 1.66 13.04
C GLY A 64 6.22 0.22 12.98
N LYS A 65 6.11 -0.56 14.07
CA LYS A 65 6.48 -1.98 14.08
C LYS A 65 5.40 -2.83 13.42
N ARG A 66 5.84 -3.89 12.75
CA ARG A 66 4.98 -4.92 12.15
C ARG A 66 5.36 -6.26 12.75
N TYR A 67 4.35 -7.04 13.08
CA TYR A 67 4.49 -8.36 13.67
C TYR A 67 3.90 -9.40 12.72
N LEU A 68 4.39 -10.63 12.80
CA LEU A 68 3.60 -11.76 12.32
C LEU A 68 2.36 -11.91 13.20
N PRO A 69 1.23 -12.44 12.68
CA PRO A 69 0.02 -12.66 13.46
C PRO A 69 0.27 -13.42 14.77
N ASP A 70 1.18 -14.39 14.74
CA ASP A 70 1.48 -15.26 15.89
C ASP A 70 2.47 -14.63 16.89
N GLU A 71 3.24 -13.63 16.44
CA GLU A 71 4.22 -12.91 17.26
C GLU A 71 3.67 -11.59 17.82
N ALA A 72 2.46 -11.21 17.41
CA ALA A 72 1.87 -9.94 17.83
C ALA A 72 1.50 -9.98 19.32
N PRO A 73 1.78 -8.90 20.08
CA PRO A 73 1.38 -8.83 21.47
C PRO A 73 -0.16 -8.86 21.57
N ARG A 74 -0.70 -9.45 22.63
CA ARG A 74 -2.15 -9.44 22.84
C ARG A 74 -2.61 -8.02 23.18
N LEU A 75 -3.76 -7.62 22.64
CA LEU A 75 -4.42 -6.37 23.01
C LEU A 75 -5.55 -6.67 24.00
N PRO A 76 -5.74 -5.86 25.07
CA PRO A 76 -4.96 -4.67 25.45
C PRO A 76 -3.53 -5.01 25.90
N LEU A 77 -2.59 -4.08 25.69
CA LEU A 77 -1.22 -4.25 26.17
C LEU A 77 -1.19 -4.22 27.70
N GLU A 78 -0.27 -4.96 28.32
CA GLU A 78 -0.14 -5.03 29.78
C GLU A 78 0.07 -3.64 30.42
N THR A 79 0.76 -2.76 29.71
CA THR A 79 1.03 -1.37 30.13
C THR A 79 0.00 -0.37 29.58
N CYS A 80 -1.24 -0.79 29.33
CA CYS A 80 -2.29 0.09 28.85
C CYS A 80 -2.80 1.02 29.97
N ASP A 81 -2.62 2.31 29.77
CA ASP A 81 -2.98 3.42 30.68
C ASP A 81 -4.43 3.91 30.51
N GLU A 82 -5.18 3.38 29.56
CA GLU A 82 -6.54 3.81 29.21
C GLU A 82 -7.63 2.89 29.75
N ALA A 83 -8.67 3.48 30.38
CA ALA A 83 -9.85 2.76 30.86
C ALA A 83 -10.68 2.14 29.72
N PHE A 84 -10.69 2.78 28.55
CA PHE A 84 -11.37 2.29 27.34
C PHE A 84 -10.44 2.33 26.14
N CYS A 85 -9.62 1.30 26.00
CA CYS A 85 -8.67 1.20 24.89
C CYS A 85 -9.38 0.85 23.56
N SER A 86 -9.23 1.72 22.56
CA SER A 86 -9.77 1.51 21.19
C SER A 86 -8.71 1.05 20.19
N CYS A 87 -7.53 0.65 20.67
CA CYS A 87 -6.45 0.14 19.83
C CYS A 87 -6.84 -1.19 19.20
N GLY A 88 -6.40 -1.40 17.96
CA GLY A 88 -6.71 -2.64 17.22
C GLY A 88 -5.59 -2.99 16.26
N PHE A 89 -5.77 -4.03 15.45
CA PHE A 89 -4.78 -4.40 14.44
C PHE A 89 -5.19 -3.93 13.05
N ARG A 90 -4.21 -3.46 12.28
CA ARG A 90 -4.32 -3.29 10.84
C ARG A 90 -3.53 -4.40 10.16
N ARG A 91 -4.20 -5.16 9.30
CA ARG A 91 -3.60 -6.21 8.47
C ARG A 91 -2.90 -5.59 7.27
N HIS A 92 -1.75 -6.15 6.93
CA HIS A 92 -0.96 -5.82 5.76
C HIS A 92 -0.62 -7.11 5.01
N ARG A 93 -0.69 -7.05 3.68
CA ARG A 93 -0.27 -8.17 2.82
C ARG A 93 1.23 -8.36 2.94
N ASP A 94 1.71 -9.57 2.62
CA ASP A 94 3.14 -9.73 2.38
C ASP A 94 3.53 -8.78 1.24
N ARG A 95 4.60 -8.02 1.46
CA ARG A 95 5.15 -7.11 0.47
C ARG A 95 5.89 -7.85 -0.64
N ARG A 96 6.20 -9.13 -0.44
CA ARG A 96 6.79 -10.00 -1.46
C ARG A 96 5.68 -10.41 -2.42
N SER A 97 5.92 -10.18 -3.70
CA SER A 97 5.04 -10.68 -4.77
C SER A 97 5.43 -12.09 -5.25
N HIS A 98 6.64 -12.54 -4.94
CA HIS A 98 7.21 -13.84 -5.32
C HIS A 98 8.43 -14.15 -4.43
N ASP A 99 8.85 -15.43 -4.41
CA ASP A 99 10.10 -15.84 -3.77
C ASP A 99 11.30 -15.53 -4.68
N ARG A 100 12.03 -14.46 -4.33
CA ARG A 100 13.21 -14.00 -5.07
C ARG A 100 14.41 -14.96 -5.02
N ARG A 101 14.35 -15.99 -4.18
CA ARG A 101 15.43 -16.99 -4.02
C ARG A 101 15.04 -18.36 -4.54
N ASN A 102 13.87 -18.49 -5.14
CA ASN A 102 13.49 -19.72 -5.80
C ASN A 102 14.37 -19.92 -7.05
N ALA A 103 15.27 -20.91 -6.98
CA ALA A 103 16.20 -21.25 -8.07
C ALA A 103 15.48 -21.76 -9.33
N PHE A 104 14.21 -22.15 -9.21
CA PHE A 104 13.38 -22.61 -10.32
C PHE A 104 12.41 -21.53 -10.84
N ASP A 105 12.39 -20.33 -10.26
CA ASP A 105 11.59 -19.23 -10.80
C ASP A 105 12.30 -18.66 -12.05
N PRO A 106 11.66 -18.66 -13.24
CA PRO A 106 12.24 -18.13 -14.47
C PRO A 106 12.70 -16.67 -14.36
N ARG A 107 12.11 -15.90 -13.45
CA ARG A 107 12.50 -14.50 -13.18
C ARG A 107 13.84 -14.39 -12.46
N THR A 108 14.23 -15.43 -11.72
CA THR A 108 15.48 -15.51 -10.96
C THR A 108 16.61 -16.07 -11.81
N THR A 109 16.32 -17.04 -12.70
CA THR A 109 17.32 -17.73 -13.54
C THR A 109 17.78 -16.94 -14.77
N CYS A 110 17.03 -15.94 -15.21
CA CYS A 110 17.42 -15.09 -16.35
C CYS A 110 18.74 -14.32 -16.11
N TRP A 111 19.12 -14.09 -14.84
CA TRP A 111 20.33 -13.35 -14.47
C TRP A 111 21.59 -14.22 -14.26
N THR A 112 21.49 -15.54 -14.39
CA THR A 112 22.63 -16.45 -14.15
C THR A 112 23.36 -16.86 -15.42
N ALA A 113 22.85 -16.52 -16.61
CA ALA A 113 23.48 -16.89 -17.88
C ALA A 113 24.64 -15.97 -18.30
N ASP A 114 24.75 -14.77 -17.72
CA ASP A 114 25.82 -13.80 -18.00
C ASP A 114 26.56 -13.41 -16.71
N GLN A 115 27.11 -14.42 -16.02
CA GLN A 115 28.10 -14.21 -14.98
C GLN A 115 29.44 -14.72 -15.46
N ASP A 116 30.05 -13.99 -16.40
CA ASP A 116 31.49 -13.81 -16.33
C ASP A 116 31.86 -13.59 -14.87
N GLU A 117 32.73 -14.43 -14.35
CA GLU A 117 33.07 -14.55 -12.94
C GLU A 117 33.78 -13.27 -12.45
N ARG A 118 33.01 -12.20 -12.23
CA ARG A 118 33.49 -10.89 -11.72
C ARG A 118 33.99 -10.95 -10.27
N ARG A 119 34.11 -12.17 -9.69
CA ARG A 119 34.77 -12.42 -8.40
C ARG A 119 36.30 -12.35 -8.48
N SER A 120 36.88 -12.38 -9.68
CA SER A 120 38.34 -12.31 -9.85
C SER A 120 38.93 -10.89 -9.75
N LEU A 121 38.12 -9.82 -9.89
CA LEU A 121 38.70 -8.49 -10.18
C LEU A 121 38.91 -7.55 -8.98
N ARG A 122 38.43 -7.84 -7.77
CA ARG A 122 38.82 -7.03 -6.59
C ARG A 122 38.91 -7.88 -5.32
N ARG A 123 40.14 -8.15 -4.88
CA ARG A 123 40.42 -8.58 -3.49
C ARG A 123 39.67 -7.65 -2.54
N GLY A 124 38.86 -8.24 -1.67
CA GLY A 124 38.03 -7.53 -0.71
C GLY A 124 38.84 -6.66 0.25
N ARG A 125 38.15 -5.63 0.77
CA ARG A 125 38.60 -4.60 1.71
C ARG A 125 38.78 -5.14 3.14
N ARG A 126 39.49 -6.26 3.32
CA ARG A 126 39.84 -6.85 4.63
C ARG A 126 41.28 -7.35 4.62
N ARG A 127 42.23 -6.46 4.34
CA ARG A 127 43.65 -6.77 4.47
C ARG A 127 44.23 -6.34 5.83
N GLU A 128 43.45 -5.66 6.66
CA GLU A 128 43.96 -4.94 7.84
C GLU A 128 43.09 -5.09 9.11
N ASP A 129 42.20 -6.09 9.18
CA ASP A 129 41.58 -6.49 10.46
C ASP A 129 42.39 -7.65 11.09
#